data_AF-A0AAD8RLU0-F1
#
_entry.id   AF-A0AAD8RLU0-F1
#
_cell.length_a   1.000
_cell.length_b   1.000
_cell.length_c   1.000
_cell.angle_alpha   90.00
_cell.angle_beta   90.00
_cell.angle_gamma   90.00
#
_symmetry.space_group_name_H-M   'P 1'
#
loop_
_entity.id
_entity.type
_entity.pdbx_description
1 polymer ?
#
loop_
_entity_poly.entity_id
_entity_poly.type
_entity_poly.pdbx_seq_one_letter_code
_entity_poly.pdbx_strand_id
1 'polypeptide(L)'
;MNWDRLRLPQRFAPIVNVKEPRDVVLRVSGGAIGLWPEEVLFDDEGQMFLNNGWRRFARAHAIKAGHFIVFKYDGHGNAHRQGL
;
A
#
# COMPACT_ATOMS: atom_id res chain seq x y z
N MET A 1 5.21 16.84 5.07
CA MET A 1 4.93 15.42 4.74
C MET A 1 4.46 14.75 6.02
N ASN A 2 3.31 14.07 5.99
CA ASN A 2 2.88 13.27 7.15
C ASN A 2 3.69 11.97 7.14
N TRP A 3 4.44 11.73 8.21
CA TRP A 3 5.30 10.55 8.35
C TRP A 3 4.62 9.39 9.06
N ASP A 4 3.43 9.60 9.65
CA ASP A 4 2.64 8.52 10.25
C ASP A 4 1.92 7.69 9.18
N ARG A 5 1.40 8.36 8.15
CA ARG A 5 0.62 7.73 7.08
C ARG A 5 0.80 8.42 5.75
N LEU A 6 0.75 7.66 4.66
CA LEU A 6 0.74 8.17 3.29
C LEU A 6 -0.67 8.16 2.73
N ARG A 7 -1.19 9.33 2.37
CA ARG A 7 -2.43 9.45 1.62
C ARG A 7 -2.23 8.90 0.21
N LEU A 8 -3.02 7.91 -0.20
CA LEU A 8 -3.02 7.43 -1.57
C LEU A 8 -3.90 8.32 -2.46
N PRO A 9 -3.60 8.46 -3.76
CA PRO A 9 -4.46 9.21 -4.66
C PRO A 9 -5.89 8.67 -4.66
N GLN A 10 -6.91 9.54 -4.65
CA GLN A 10 -8.32 9.12 -4.59
C GLN A 10 -8.72 8.22 -5.77
N ARG A 11 -8.11 8.41 -6.94
CA ARG A 11 -8.31 7.55 -8.14
C ARG A 11 -7.76 6.13 -7.97
N PHE A 12 -6.98 5.86 -6.93
CA PHE A 12 -6.44 4.54 -6.64
C PHE A 12 -7.49 3.61 -6.02
N ALA A 13 -8.39 4.13 -5.18
CA ALA A 13 -9.44 3.34 -4.53
C ALA A 13 -10.30 2.48 -5.47
N PRO A 14 -10.85 3.00 -6.58
CA PRO A 14 -11.61 2.17 -7.52
C PRO A 14 -10.75 1.12 -8.25
N ILE A 15 -9.43 1.34 -8.39
CA ILE A 15 -8.51 0.40 -9.06
C ILE A 15 -8.26 -0.83 -8.17
N VAL A 16 -8.12 -0.62 -6.86
CA VAL A 16 -7.86 -1.71 -5.91
C VAL A 16 -9.16 -2.45 -5.55
N ASN A 17 -10.34 -1.88 -5.82
CA ASN A 17 -11.67 -2.43 -5.48
C ASN A 17 -11.76 -2.91 -4.03
N VAL A 18 -11.15 -2.14 -3.12
CA VAL A 18 -11.15 -2.44 -1.68
C VAL A 18 -12.23 -1.59 -1.04
N LYS A 19 -13.21 -2.24 -0.41
CA LYS A 19 -14.33 -1.60 0.30
C LYS A 19 -14.18 -1.63 1.82
N GLU A 20 -13.14 -2.29 2.33
CA GLU A 20 -12.88 -2.53 3.76
C GLU A 20 -11.36 -2.53 4.01
N PRO A 21 -10.88 -2.22 5.23
CA PRO A 21 -9.47 -2.34 5.57
C PRO A 21 -8.89 -3.70 5.18
N ARG A 22 -7.68 -3.70 4.60
CA ARG A 22 -6.98 -4.94 4.22
C ARG A 22 -5.49 -4.81 4.48
N ASP A 23 -4.91 -5.93 4.87
CA ASP A 23 -3.46 -6.11 4.86
C ASP A 23 -2.98 -6.07 3.41
N VAL A 24 -2.03 -5.20 3.12
CA VAL A 24 -1.31 -5.17 1.85
C VAL A 24 0.16 -5.40 2.12
N VAL A 25 0.85 -5.89 1.10
CA VAL A 25 2.30 -6.08 1.18
C VAL A 25 2.94 -5.19 0.13
N LEU A 26 3.75 -4.23 0.58
CA LEU A 26 4.58 -3.47 -0.35
C LEU A 26 5.76 -4.33 -0.79
N ARG A 27 5.96 -4.35 -2.11
CA ARG A 27 7.10 -5.01 -2.76
C ARG A 27 7.94 -3.95 -3.46
N VAL A 28 9.24 -3.97 -3.21
CA VAL A 28 10.18 -3.08 -3.87
C VAL A 28 10.68 -3.72 -5.14
N SER A 29 10.54 -3.03 -6.27
CA SER A 29 11.03 -3.49 -7.56
C SER A 29 12.57 -3.43 -7.60
N GLY A 30 13.23 -4.49 -8.07
CA GLY A 30 14.67 -4.47 -8.38
C GLY A 30 15.65 -4.59 -7.19
N GLY A 31 15.19 -5.01 -6.00
CA GLY A 31 16.05 -5.21 -4.83
C GLY A 31 15.58 -6.36 -3.92
N ALA A 32 16.33 -6.61 -2.84
CA ALA A 32 16.09 -7.72 -1.91
C ALA A 32 14.60 -7.87 -1.54
N ILE A 33 14.15 -9.12 -1.47
CA ILE A 33 12.76 -9.58 -1.24
C ILE A 33 12.32 -9.20 0.18
N GLY A 34 12.27 -7.90 0.48
CA GLY A 34 11.69 -7.37 1.70
C GLY A 34 10.19 -7.23 1.46
N LEU A 35 9.42 -8.15 2.04
CA LEU A 35 7.98 -7.95 2.17
C LEU A 35 7.76 -6.99 3.33
N TRP A 36 7.16 -5.84 3.05
CA TRP A 36 6.78 -4.87 4.06
C TRP A 36 5.27 -5.00 4.25
N PRO A 37 4.81 -5.72 5.31
CA PRO A 37 3.40 -5.78 5.63
C PRO A 37 2.96 -4.38 6.05
N GLU A 38 1.91 -3.90 5.42
CA GLU A 38 1.33 -2.58 5.62
C GLU A 38 -0.18 -2.72 5.74
N GLU A 39 -0.77 -1.88 6.58
CA GLU A 39 -2.22 -1.81 6.70
C GLU A 39 -2.75 -0.69 5.78
N VAL A 40 -3.69 -1.02 4.90
CA VAL A 40 -4.48 -0.01 4.20
C VAL A 40 -5.71 0.30 5.02
N LEU A 41 -5.78 1.55 5.49
CA LEU A 41 -6.95 2.07 6.17
C LEU A 41 -7.69 3.08 5.31
N PHE A 42 -8.98 3.19 5.59
CA PHE A 42 -9.88 4.22 5.07
C PHE A 42 -10.24 5.14 6.22
N ASP A 43 -10.35 6.44 5.98
CA ASP A 43 -11.06 7.33 6.89
C ASP A 43 -12.58 7.33 6.60
N ASP A 44 -13.33 8.10 7.39
CA ASP A 44 -14.78 8.20 7.28
C ASP A 44 -15.25 8.80 5.93
N GLU A 45 -14.36 9.45 5.18
CA GLU A 45 -14.60 10.02 3.86
C GLU A 45 -14.23 9.04 2.72
N GLY A 46 -13.77 7.84 3.06
CA GLY A 46 -13.33 6.82 2.10
C GLY A 46 -11.95 7.10 1.50
N GLN A 47 -11.17 8.01 2.09
CA GLN A 47 -9.80 8.29 1.66
C GLN A 47 -8.86 7.19 2.15
N MET A 48 -8.11 6.60 1.22
CA MET A 48 -7.15 5.54 1.51
C MET A 48 -5.82 6.07 2.03
N PHE A 49 -5.25 5.34 2.98
CA PHE A 49 -3.93 5.58 3.53
C PHE A 49 -3.12 4.28 3.64
N LEU A 50 -1.82 4.35 3.32
CA LEU A 50 -0.85 3.41 3.89
C LEU A 50 -0.57 3.90 5.30
N ASN A 51 -0.95 3.10 6.28
CA ASN A 51 -0.88 3.50 7.68
C ASN A 51 0.28 2.81 8.39
N ASN A 52 -0.04 1.89 9.31
CA ASN A 52 0.93 1.22 10.18
C ASN A 52 2.02 0.51 9.36
N GLY A 53 3.20 1.13 9.32
CA GLY A 53 4.39 0.64 8.61
C GLY A 53 4.99 1.66 7.63
N TRP A 54 4.20 2.63 7.15
CA TRP A 54 4.65 3.64 6.17
C TRP A 54 5.90 4.39 6.64
N ARG A 55 5.92 4.82 7.91
CA ARG A 55 7.10 5.48 8.51
C ARG A 55 8.35 4.61 8.44
N ARG A 56 8.20 3.31 8.72
CA ARG A 56 9.29 2.33 8.75
C ARG A 56 9.82 2.10 7.34
N PHE A 57 8.92 1.95 6.37
CA PHE A 57 9.23 1.83 4.95
C PHE A 57 9.97 3.08 4.44
N ALA A 58 9.43 4.28 4.68
CA ALA A 58 10.03 5.53 4.25
C ALA A 58 11.46 5.71 4.80
N ARG A 59 11.68 5.36 6.07
CA ARG A 59 13.00 5.39 6.70
C ARG A 59 13.95 4.36 6.09
N ALA A 60 13.50 3.12 5.88
CA ALA A 60 14.31 2.04 5.32
C ALA A 60 14.77 2.32 3.88
N HIS A 61 13.98 3.10 3.13
CA HIS A 61 14.28 3.48 1.75
C HIS A 61 14.72 4.94 1.60
N ALA A 62 15.08 5.62 2.70
CA ALA A 62 15.56 7.00 2.72
C ALA A 62 14.68 7.98 1.91
N ILE A 63 13.36 7.77 1.95
CA ILE A 63 12.38 8.61 1.27
C ILE A 63 12.34 9.98 1.95
N LYS A 64 12.44 11.05 1.16
CA LYS A 64 12.43 12.44 1.62
C LYS A 64 11.30 13.22 0.95
N ALA A 65 10.97 14.37 1.52
CA ALA A 65 10.08 15.32 0.86
C ALA A 65 10.62 15.68 -0.53
N GLY A 66 9.74 15.69 -1.52
CA GLY A 66 10.10 15.94 -2.93
C GLY A 66 10.41 14.68 -3.74
N HIS A 67 10.53 13.50 -3.13
CA HIS A 67 10.60 12.25 -3.87
C HIS A 67 9.23 11.86 -4.45
N PHE A 68 9.23 11.22 -5.61
CA PHE A 68 8.06 10.58 -6.19
C PHE A 68 8.12 9.07 -5.95
N ILE A 69 6.97 8.49 -5.59
CA ILE A 69 6.80 7.05 -5.38
C ILE A 69 5.74 6.57 -6.36
N VAL A 70 6.05 5.52 -7.10
CA VAL A 70 5.12 4.91 -8.06
C VAL A 70 4.64 3.59 -7.47
N PHE A 71 3.33 3.47 -7.27
CA PHE A 71 2.70 2.23 -6.85
C PHE A 71 2.16 1.49 -8.08
N LYS A 72 2.51 0.20 -8.19
CA LYS A 72 1.85 -0.73 -9.10
C LYS A 72 0.99 -1.68 -8.27
N TYR A 73 -0.28 -1.80 -8.64
CA TYR A 73 -1.17 -2.78 -8.07
C TYR A 73 -1.24 -4.00 -9.01
N ASP A 74 -0.77 -5.15 -8.54
CA ASP A 74 -0.73 -6.39 -9.33
C ASP A 74 -2.05 -7.21 -9.25
N GLY A 75 -3.09 -6.70 -8.58
CA GLY A 75 -4.35 -7.42 -8.40
C GLY A 75 -4.28 -8.52 -7.35
N HIS A 76 -5.44 -9.06 -6.99
CA HIS A 76 -5.50 -10.34 -6.28
C HIS A 76 -5.16 -11.43 -7.30
N GLY A 77 -4.01 -12.08 -7.16
CA GLY A 77 -3.78 -13.34 -7.86
C GLY A 77 -4.91 -14.29 -7.48
N ASN A 78 -5.62 -14.82 -8.47
CA ASN A 78 -6.61 -15.87 -8.26
C ASN A 78 -5.88 -17.06 -7.63
N ALA A 79 -5.87 -17.15 -6.30
CA ALA A 79 -5.67 -18.43 -5.65
C ALA A 79 -6.87 -19.28 -6.08
N HIS A 80 -6.62 -20.20 -7.01
CA HIS A 80 -7.58 -21.20 -7.45
C HIS A 80 -8.25 -21.79 -6.21
N ARG A 81 -9.52 -21.45 -5.98
CA ARG A 81 -10.40 -22.30 -5.18
C ARG A 81 -10.56 -23.57 -6.01
N GLN A 82 -9.75 -24.59 -5.75
CA GLN A 82 -10.17 -25.94 -6.10
C GLN A 82 -11.34 -26.26 -5.16
N GLY A 83 -12.54 -26.28 -5.74
CA GLY A 83 -13.71 -26.89 -5.13
C GLY A 83 -13.95 -28.22 -5.82
N LEU A 84 -13.79 -29.31 -5.07
CA LEU A 84 -14.71 -30.43 -4.82
C LEU A 84 -13.93 -31.53 -4.10
#